data_AF-A0AAD5KW69-F1
#
_entry.id   AF-A0AAD5KW69-F1
#
_cell.length_a   1.000
_cell.length_b   1.000
_cell.length_c   1.000
_cell.angle_alpha   90.00
_cell.angle_beta   90.00
_cell.angle_gamma   90.00
#
_symmetry.space_group_name_H-M   'P 1'
#
loop_
_entity.id
_entity.type
_entity.pdbx_description
1 polymer ?
#
loop_
_entity_poly.entity_id
_entity_poly.type
_entity_poly.pdbx_seq_one_letter_code
_entity_poly.pdbx_strand_id
1 'polypeptide(L)'
;METNDTQEESICVETENLPTNCPKVDDPEIFPPTEVWTELKLGVCNIPAHRLHLVEAIVVDGCPTVIKSATIDFLQATVTKYMLGKLCDQANTGISNPQTFSTIAEANKMLRDFATQDRCVGISDPAFKDIVRVATASHLHEPEDDTKIWRAKNCHLLAATDSAICVECKSLLPALVMSRYRATKTGKSAANKVIHAYKTKEELQYALNQATRKIKVLERWKKRALAQLKTLKAEVCNIRLKLAEAAKTTTLQHLMKNMKTPMDPKAKLTLQTILARAQVQSKHGMRYEAEWLLECLLLRIKSVAAYEHIRRLKLLPLPSCM
;
A
#
# COMPACT_ATOMS: atom_id res chain seq x y z
N MET A 1 -12.68 -55.50 15.17
CA MET A 1 -13.29 -55.18 13.87
C MET A 1 -14.70 -54.73 14.19
N GLU A 2 -14.84 -53.50 14.69
CA GLU A 2 -15.17 -52.31 13.87
C GLU A 2 -16.50 -52.56 13.15
N THR A 3 -17.60 -51.95 13.59
CA THR A 3 -17.85 -50.51 13.45
C THR A 3 -18.87 -50.03 14.49
N ASN A 4 -18.58 -48.89 15.15
CA ASN A 4 -19.49 -48.19 16.06
C ASN A 4 -20.33 -47.17 15.28
N ASP A 5 -21.63 -47.16 15.56
CA ASP A 5 -22.52 -46.02 15.42
C ASP A 5 -22.06 -44.85 16.29
N THR A 6 -22.06 -43.63 15.74
CA THR A 6 -22.32 -42.42 16.54
C THR A 6 -22.78 -41.24 15.68
N GLN A 7 -24.06 -40.91 15.86
CA GLN A 7 -24.64 -39.59 16.18
C GLN A 7 -24.22 -38.33 15.38
N GLU A 8 -25.27 -37.67 14.90
CA GLU A 8 -25.37 -36.23 14.65
C GLU A 8 -24.73 -35.41 15.77
N GLU A 9 -23.76 -34.56 15.45
CA GLU A 9 -23.39 -33.41 16.27
C GLU A 9 -23.58 -32.13 15.46
N SER A 10 -24.61 -31.38 15.87
CA SER A 10 -24.77 -29.98 15.54
C SER A 10 -23.58 -29.19 16.11
N ILE A 11 -22.75 -28.63 15.23
CA ILE A 11 -21.78 -27.62 15.65
C ILE A 11 -22.42 -26.26 15.41
N CYS A 12 -23.05 -25.76 16.47
CA CYS A 12 -23.33 -24.34 16.64
C CYS A 12 -22.00 -23.58 16.53
N VAL A 13 -21.78 -22.87 15.43
CA VAL A 13 -20.75 -21.84 15.39
C VAL A 13 -21.36 -20.58 15.94
N GLU A 14 -20.84 -20.20 17.09
CA GLU A 14 -21.15 -19.01 17.87
C GLU A 14 -21.26 -17.78 16.97
N THR A 15 -22.40 -17.10 17.06
CA THR A 15 -22.62 -15.76 16.54
C THR A 15 -21.62 -14.82 17.18
N GLU A 16 -20.48 -14.58 16.53
CA GLU A 16 -19.59 -13.49 16.88
C GLU A 16 -20.38 -12.18 16.79
N ASN A 17 -20.41 -11.47 17.93
CA ASN A 17 -21.13 -10.24 18.13
C ASN A 17 -20.81 -9.22 17.03
N LEU A 18 -21.76 -9.01 16.11
CA LEU A 18 -21.76 -7.81 15.28
C LEU A 18 -21.81 -6.58 16.20
N PRO A 19 -21.04 -5.50 15.90
CA PRO A 19 -21.26 -4.21 16.51
C PRO A 19 -22.74 -3.83 16.36
N THR A 20 -23.37 -3.39 17.44
CA THR A 20 -24.80 -3.04 17.54
C THR A 20 -25.23 -1.89 16.62
N ASN A 21 -24.33 -1.41 15.76
CA ASN A 21 -24.50 -0.29 14.85
C ASN A 21 -24.23 -0.66 13.37
N CYS A 22 -24.07 -1.94 13.04
CA CYS A 22 -24.03 -2.40 11.65
C CYS A 22 -25.46 -2.48 11.10
N PRO A 23 -25.81 -1.70 10.07
CA PRO A 23 -27.10 -1.83 9.39
C PRO A 23 -27.22 -3.23 8.80
N LYS A 24 -28.33 -3.91 9.04
CA LYS A 24 -28.58 -5.24 8.47
C LYS A 24 -28.85 -5.07 6.96
N VAL A 25 -28.38 -6.03 6.16
CA VAL A 25 -28.52 -6.04 4.70
C VAL A 25 -29.99 -5.96 4.24
N ASP A 26 -30.94 -6.28 5.12
CA ASP A 26 -32.38 -6.31 4.84
C ASP A 26 -33.15 -5.02 5.18
N ASP A 27 -32.48 -3.91 5.53
CA ASP A 27 -33.18 -2.64 5.79
C ASP A 27 -33.65 -1.98 4.47
N PRO A 28 -34.96 -1.74 4.30
CA PRO A 28 -35.56 -1.29 3.04
C PRO A 28 -35.18 0.14 2.61
N GLU A 29 -34.43 0.88 3.45
CA GLU A 29 -33.94 2.23 3.15
C GLU A 29 -32.48 2.28 2.65
N ILE A 30 -31.77 1.14 2.57
CA ILE A 30 -30.33 1.16 2.39
C ILE A 30 -29.91 1.48 0.93
N PHE A 31 -30.67 1.10 -0.10
CA PHE A 31 -30.46 1.59 -1.49
C PHE A 31 -31.70 1.46 -2.39
N PRO A 32 -32.37 2.53 -2.86
CA PRO A 32 -33.06 2.48 -4.14
C PRO A 32 -32.00 2.50 -5.26
N PRO A 33 -32.16 1.70 -6.32
CA PRO A 33 -31.17 1.56 -7.37
C PRO A 33 -31.04 2.90 -8.09
N THR A 34 -29.82 3.43 -8.22
CA THR A 34 -29.50 3.95 -9.54
C THR A 34 -29.66 2.75 -10.47
N GLU A 35 -30.54 2.82 -11.48
CA GLU A 35 -30.88 1.74 -12.44
C GLU A 35 -29.65 1.02 -13.07
N VAL A 36 -28.47 1.57 -12.84
CA VAL A 36 -27.16 1.21 -13.37
C VAL A 36 -26.47 0.06 -12.59
N TRP A 37 -26.69 -0.08 -11.27
CA TRP A 37 -25.98 -1.06 -10.45
C TRP A 37 -26.78 -2.33 -10.22
N THR A 38 -26.19 -3.49 -10.54
CA THR A 38 -26.74 -4.80 -10.22
C THR A 38 -25.90 -5.46 -9.11
N GLU A 39 -26.57 -6.05 -8.13
CA GLU A 39 -25.91 -6.86 -7.11
C GLU A 39 -25.38 -8.17 -7.73
N LEU A 40 -24.09 -8.43 -7.57
CA LEU A 40 -23.47 -9.65 -8.08
C LEU A 40 -23.66 -10.80 -7.06
N LYS A 41 -24.70 -11.61 -7.26
CA LYS A 41 -24.93 -12.85 -6.49
C LYS A 41 -24.14 -14.00 -7.12
N LEU A 42 -22.92 -14.24 -6.64
CA LEU A 42 -22.11 -15.38 -7.10
C LEU A 42 -22.66 -16.68 -6.52
N GLY A 43 -23.39 -17.47 -7.32
CA GLY A 43 -24.08 -18.70 -6.89
C GLY A 43 -23.21 -19.85 -6.35
N VAL A 44 -21.89 -19.67 -6.20
CA VAL A 44 -20.94 -20.70 -5.72
C VAL A 44 -19.97 -20.18 -4.65
N CYS A 45 -19.97 -18.86 -4.37
CA CYS A 45 -19.09 -18.27 -3.38
C CYS A 45 -19.94 -17.67 -2.27
N ASN A 46 -19.75 -18.15 -1.03
CA ASN A 46 -20.29 -17.49 0.16
C ASN A 46 -19.69 -16.09 0.26
N ILE A 47 -20.34 -15.09 -0.34
CA ILE A 47 -20.03 -13.69 -0.11
C ILE A 47 -20.34 -13.46 1.38
N PRO A 48 -19.36 -13.04 2.19
CA PRO A 48 -19.61 -12.78 3.60
C PRO A 48 -20.74 -11.76 3.75
N ALA A 49 -21.65 -11.96 4.71
CA ALA A 49 -22.81 -11.08 4.90
C ALA A 49 -22.45 -9.59 5.14
N HIS A 50 -21.20 -9.30 5.50
CA HIS A 50 -20.68 -7.95 5.68
C HIS A 50 -20.10 -7.31 4.40
N ARG A 51 -20.17 -7.98 3.25
CA ARG A 51 -19.68 -7.47 1.97
C ARG A 51 -20.77 -7.44 0.90
N LEU A 52 -20.83 -6.32 0.20
CA LEU A 52 -21.71 -6.13 -0.95
C LEU A 52 -20.89 -5.86 -2.20
N HIS A 53 -21.16 -6.62 -3.27
CA HIS A 53 -20.51 -6.43 -4.57
C HIS A 53 -21.52 -5.92 -5.59
N LEU A 54 -21.27 -4.73 -6.12
CA LEU A 54 -22.09 -4.05 -7.10
C LEU A 54 -21.36 -3.99 -8.44
N VAL A 55 -22.06 -4.27 -9.53
CA VAL A 55 -21.51 -4.24 -10.89
C VAL A 55 -22.40 -3.45 -11.84
N GLU A 56 -21.77 -2.72 -12.74
CA GLU A 56 -22.37 -2.13 -13.93
C GLU A 56 -21.79 -2.87 -15.12
N ALA A 57 -22.64 -3.55 -15.89
CA ALA A 57 -22.24 -4.36 -17.04
C ALA A 57 -22.97 -3.92 -18.31
N ILE A 58 -22.27 -3.98 -19.43
CA ILE A 58 -22.84 -3.80 -20.77
C ILE A 58 -22.69 -5.09 -21.57
N VAL A 59 -23.52 -5.28 -22.58
CA VAL A 59 -23.35 -6.38 -23.53
C VAL A 59 -22.45 -5.89 -24.67
N VAL A 60 -21.29 -6.50 -24.83
CA VAL A 60 -20.38 -6.28 -25.98
C VAL A 60 -20.30 -7.58 -26.74
N ASP A 61 -20.68 -7.58 -28.02
CA ASP A 61 -20.66 -8.76 -28.89
C ASP A 61 -21.39 -9.99 -28.30
N GLY A 62 -22.49 -9.76 -27.59
CA GLY A 62 -23.27 -10.80 -26.92
C GLY A 62 -22.70 -11.27 -25.57
N CYS A 63 -21.56 -10.74 -25.14
CA CYS A 63 -20.93 -11.07 -23.87
C CYS A 63 -21.17 -9.97 -22.81
N PRO A 64 -21.72 -10.30 -21.62
CA PRO A 64 -21.84 -9.34 -20.53
C PRO A 64 -20.45 -8.99 -20.01
N THR A 65 -20.07 -7.72 -20.18
CA THR A 65 -18.77 -7.18 -19.78
C THR A 65 -18.97 -6.17 -18.66
N VAL A 66 -18.39 -6.47 -17.49
CA VAL A 66 -18.42 -5.56 -16.33
C VAL A 66 -17.52 -4.34 -16.62
N ILE A 67 -18.12 -3.16 -16.70
CA ILE A 67 -17.39 -1.90 -16.88
C ILE A 67 -16.96 -1.35 -15.54
N LYS A 68 -17.89 -1.22 -14.59
CA LYS A 68 -17.59 -0.71 -13.26
C LYS A 68 -17.97 -1.75 -12.24
N SER A 69 -17.18 -1.85 -11.18
CA SER A 69 -17.57 -2.62 -10.00
C SER A 69 -17.15 -1.91 -8.73
N ALA A 70 -17.96 -2.08 -7.70
CA ALA A 70 -17.70 -1.54 -6.38
C ALA A 70 -17.93 -2.62 -5.32
N THR A 71 -17.05 -2.67 -4.34
CA THR A 71 -17.17 -3.54 -3.18
C THR A 71 -17.33 -2.67 -1.94
N ILE A 72 -18.38 -2.92 -1.16
CA ILE A 72 -18.60 -2.29 0.14
C ILE A 72 -18.26 -3.32 1.21
N ASP A 73 -17.39 -2.96 2.15
CA ASP A 73 -17.11 -3.74 3.35
C ASP A 73 -17.66 -2.99 4.56
N PHE A 74 -18.73 -3.52 5.17
CA PHE A 74 -19.43 -2.89 6.29
C PHE A 74 -18.67 -3.02 7.62
N LEU A 75 -17.78 -3.99 7.78
CA LEU A 75 -16.95 -4.11 9.00
C LEU A 75 -15.87 -3.03 9.01
N GLN A 76 -15.25 -2.79 7.86
CA GLN A 76 -14.20 -1.79 7.71
C GLN A 76 -14.76 -0.40 7.38
N ALA A 77 -16.07 -0.30 7.11
CA ALA A 77 -16.73 0.88 6.61
C ALA A 77 -15.99 1.48 5.39
N THR A 78 -15.72 0.63 4.39
CA THR A 78 -14.98 1.04 3.18
C THR A 78 -15.71 0.72 1.87
N VAL A 79 -15.46 1.54 0.86
CA VAL A 79 -15.86 1.33 -0.54
C VAL A 79 -14.60 1.20 -1.39
N THR A 80 -14.51 0.12 -2.15
CA THR A 80 -13.43 -0.13 -3.11
C THR A 80 -13.98 -0.11 -4.52
N LYS A 81 -13.40 0.69 -5.41
CA LYS A 81 -13.91 0.91 -6.78
C LYS A 81 -12.97 0.34 -7.83
N TYR A 82 -13.53 -0.32 -8.83
CA TYR A 82 -12.83 -0.92 -9.95
C TYR A 82 -13.47 -0.51 -11.28
N MET A 83 -12.64 -0.39 -12.30
CA MET A 83 -13.06 -0.06 -13.65
C MET A 83 -12.36 -1.01 -14.63
N LEU A 84 -13.14 -1.76 -15.42
CA LEU A 84 -12.69 -2.89 -16.27
C LEU A 84 -11.74 -3.84 -15.52
N GLY A 85 -12.08 -4.13 -14.26
CA GLY A 85 -11.29 -5.00 -13.37
C GLY A 85 -10.00 -4.38 -12.81
N LYS A 86 -9.64 -3.14 -13.19
CA LYS A 86 -8.50 -2.42 -12.58
C LYS A 86 -8.95 -1.63 -11.37
N LEU A 87 -8.17 -1.68 -10.30
CA LEU A 87 -8.38 -0.87 -9.09
C LEU A 87 -8.21 0.62 -9.41
N CYS A 88 -9.17 1.45 -8.99
CA CYS A 88 -9.08 2.90 -9.17
C CYS A 88 -8.22 3.51 -8.05
N ASP A 89 -6.89 3.43 -8.12
CA ASP A 89 -6.04 3.98 -7.06
C ASP A 89 -5.86 5.52 -7.16
N GLN A 90 -5.27 6.11 -6.12
CA GLN A 90 -5.06 7.56 -6.02
C GLN A 90 -4.05 8.07 -7.05
N ALA A 91 -3.04 7.27 -7.36
CA ALA A 91 -2.03 7.59 -8.36
C ALA A 91 -2.64 7.72 -9.76
N ASN A 92 -3.66 6.91 -10.04
CA ASN A 92 -4.29 6.81 -11.34
C ASN A 92 -5.53 7.71 -11.44
N THR A 93 -6.41 7.72 -10.46
CA THR A 93 -7.75 8.31 -10.63
C THR A 93 -8.01 9.52 -9.75
N GLY A 94 -7.06 9.89 -8.90
CA GLY A 94 -7.28 10.89 -7.83
C GLY A 94 -8.23 10.39 -6.73
N ILE A 95 -8.76 9.18 -6.86
CA ILE A 95 -9.63 8.53 -5.89
C ILE A 95 -8.74 7.76 -4.92
N SER A 96 -8.77 8.13 -3.64
CA SER A 96 -8.25 7.27 -2.57
C SER A 96 -9.01 5.95 -2.59
N ASN A 97 -8.34 4.81 -2.58
CA ASN A 97 -9.02 3.50 -2.54
C ASN A 97 -8.24 2.56 -1.62
N PRO A 98 -8.90 1.87 -0.67
CA PRO A 98 -10.32 1.98 -0.33
C PRO A 98 -10.70 3.34 0.29
N GLN A 99 -11.91 3.84 0.01
CA GLN A 99 -12.48 5.04 0.65
C GLN A 99 -13.25 4.64 1.91
N THR A 100 -12.98 5.29 3.04
CA THR A 100 -13.77 5.08 4.26
C THR A 100 -15.05 5.92 4.26
N PHE A 101 -16.11 5.41 4.88
CA PHE A 101 -17.37 6.13 5.12
C PHE A 101 -17.76 6.06 6.60
N SER A 102 -18.45 7.09 7.09
CA SER A 102 -19.01 7.12 8.44
C SER A 102 -20.50 6.78 8.44
N THR A 103 -21.19 7.08 7.33
CA THR A 103 -22.64 6.88 7.17
C THR A 103 -22.97 6.15 5.86
N ILE A 104 -24.09 5.44 5.83
CA ILE A 104 -24.57 4.77 4.61
C ILE A 104 -24.86 5.80 3.51
N ALA A 105 -25.31 7.00 3.87
CA ALA A 105 -25.55 8.10 2.94
C ALA A 105 -24.27 8.55 2.21
N GLU A 106 -23.12 8.54 2.89
CA GLU A 106 -21.81 8.81 2.30
C GLU A 106 -21.40 7.70 1.32
N ALA A 107 -21.58 6.43 1.69
CA ALA A 107 -21.31 5.30 0.79
C ALA A 107 -22.17 5.38 -0.48
N ASN A 108 -23.45 5.71 -0.32
CA ASN A 108 -24.40 5.99 -1.38
C ASN A 108 -23.93 7.09 -2.34
N LYS A 109 -23.49 8.23 -1.79
CA LYS A 109 -22.96 9.34 -2.57
C LYS A 109 -21.72 8.90 -3.36
N MET A 110 -20.80 8.17 -2.73
CA MET A 110 -19.59 7.68 -3.39
C MET A 110 -19.87 6.75 -4.57
N LEU A 111 -20.93 5.94 -4.51
CA LEU A 111 -21.36 5.07 -5.60
C LEU A 111 -22.01 5.87 -6.73
N ARG A 112 -22.85 6.86 -6.41
CA ARG A 112 -23.45 7.76 -7.40
C ARG A 112 -22.40 8.56 -8.17
N ASP A 113 -21.46 9.17 -7.45
CA ASP A 113 -20.37 9.94 -8.06
C ASP A 113 -19.55 9.06 -9.02
N PHE A 114 -19.28 7.80 -8.63
CA PHE A 114 -18.57 6.85 -9.47
C PHE A 114 -19.39 6.37 -10.67
N ALA A 115 -20.71 6.19 -10.51
CA ALA A 115 -21.61 5.85 -11.61
C ALA A 115 -21.66 6.95 -12.67
N THR A 116 -21.68 8.23 -12.25
CA THR A 116 -21.67 9.38 -13.15
C THR A 116 -20.31 9.67 -13.78
N GLN A 117 -19.23 9.06 -13.27
CA GLN A 117 -17.89 9.34 -13.77
C GLN A 117 -17.67 8.71 -15.14
N ASP A 118 -17.28 9.53 -16.11
CA ASP A 118 -17.07 9.09 -17.49
C ASP A 118 -15.82 8.23 -17.65
N ARG A 119 -15.90 7.31 -18.62
CA ARG A 119 -14.77 6.51 -19.06
C ARG A 119 -13.83 7.36 -19.90
N CYS A 120 -12.53 7.19 -19.71
CA CYS A 120 -11.52 7.80 -20.57
C CYS A 120 -11.73 7.35 -22.02
N VAL A 121 -12.06 8.30 -22.91
CA VAL A 121 -12.31 7.99 -24.34
C VAL A 121 -11.01 7.54 -25.02
N GLY A 122 -9.89 8.17 -24.68
CA GLY A 122 -8.59 7.98 -25.33
C GLY A 122 -8.31 9.09 -26.34
N ILE A 123 -7.25 8.95 -27.14
CA ILE A 123 -6.93 9.91 -28.20
C ILE A 123 -7.37 9.32 -29.54
N SER A 124 -8.43 9.87 -30.11
CA SER A 124 -8.93 9.58 -31.46
C SER A 124 -8.75 10.85 -32.31
N ASP A 125 -7.59 10.97 -32.96
CA ASP A 125 -7.33 12.04 -33.93
C ASP A 125 -6.97 11.40 -35.27
N PRO A 126 -7.70 11.71 -36.37
CA PRO A 126 -7.40 11.20 -37.71
C PRO A 126 -5.96 11.45 -38.15
N ALA A 127 -5.30 12.48 -37.60
CA ALA A 127 -3.90 12.77 -37.85
C ALA A 127 -2.92 11.68 -37.41
N PHE A 128 -3.35 10.75 -36.55
CA PHE A 128 -2.53 9.66 -36.02
C PHE A 128 -2.86 8.28 -36.63
N LYS A 129 -3.73 8.23 -37.65
CA LYS A 129 -4.14 6.96 -38.29
C LYS A 129 -2.96 6.17 -38.88
N ASP A 130 -1.99 6.86 -39.46
CA ASP A 130 -0.83 6.25 -40.14
C ASP A 130 0.24 5.74 -39.17
N ILE A 131 0.11 6.03 -37.86
CA ILE A 131 1.05 5.54 -36.87
C ILE A 131 0.79 4.04 -36.65
N VAL A 132 1.82 3.22 -36.86
CA VAL A 132 1.72 1.77 -36.69
C VAL A 132 1.88 1.37 -35.22
N ARG A 133 2.86 1.96 -34.52
CA ARG A 133 3.19 1.57 -33.14
C ARG A 133 3.82 2.71 -32.36
N VAL A 134 3.43 2.82 -31.10
CA VAL A 134 4.11 3.63 -30.08
C VAL A 134 4.38 2.75 -28.86
N ALA A 135 5.61 2.73 -28.36
CA ALA A 135 6.02 1.78 -27.32
C ALA A 135 5.23 1.93 -26.00
N THR A 136 4.78 3.15 -25.68
CA THR A 136 4.05 3.51 -24.45
C THR A 136 2.54 3.43 -24.60
N ALA A 137 2.02 3.03 -25.76
CA ALA A 137 0.60 3.01 -26.03
C ALA A 137 0.13 1.73 -26.71
N SER A 138 -1.17 1.52 -26.62
CA SER A 138 -1.92 0.55 -27.41
C SER A 138 -3.00 1.31 -28.18
N HIS A 139 -3.45 0.76 -29.31
CA HIS A 139 -4.59 1.30 -30.03
C HIS A 139 -5.61 0.22 -30.30
N LEU A 140 -6.87 0.63 -30.37
CA LEU A 140 -7.97 -0.13 -30.94
C LEU A 140 -8.35 0.53 -32.27
N HIS A 141 -8.77 -0.28 -33.21
CA HIS A 141 -9.22 0.20 -34.51
C HIS A 141 -10.74 0.39 -34.46
N GLU A 142 -11.22 1.57 -34.82
CA GLU A 142 -12.66 1.80 -35.02
C GLU A 142 -13.00 1.55 -36.49
N PRO A 143 -13.86 0.56 -36.78
CA PRO A 143 -14.14 0.16 -38.16
C PRO A 143 -14.96 1.20 -38.94
N GLU A 144 -15.69 2.09 -38.26
CA GLU A 144 -16.59 3.06 -38.90
C GLU A 144 -15.81 4.23 -39.55
N ASP A 145 -14.71 4.68 -38.93
CA ASP A 145 -14.01 5.91 -39.34
C ASP A 145 -12.53 5.67 -39.78
N ASP A 146 -12.06 4.41 -39.81
CA ASP A 146 -10.64 4.07 -40.03
C ASP A 146 -9.69 4.81 -39.06
N THR A 147 -10.22 5.22 -37.91
CA THR A 147 -9.50 5.92 -36.85
C THR A 147 -8.92 4.90 -35.87
N LYS A 148 -7.86 5.33 -35.19
CA LYS A 148 -7.23 4.55 -34.12
C LYS A 148 -7.47 5.29 -32.80
N ILE A 149 -8.12 4.62 -31.86
CA ILE A 149 -8.23 5.12 -30.49
C ILE A 149 -6.95 4.73 -29.75
N TRP A 150 -6.09 5.70 -29.48
CA TRP A 150 -4.87 5.50 -28.73
C TRP A 150 -5.11 5.64 -27.22
N ARG A 151 -4.61 4.66 -26.46
CA ARG A 151 -4.57 4.72 -25.00
C ARG A 151 -3.16 4.42 -24.50
N ALA A 152 -2.73 5.15 -23.49
CA ALA A 152 -1.51 4.80 -22.76
C ALA A 152 -1.66 3.40 -22.17
N LYS A 153 -0.56 2.64 -22.10
CA LYS A 153 -0.60 1.29 -21.48
C LYS A 153 -1.05 1.33 -20.02
N ASN A 154 -0.68 2.41 -19.33
CA ASN A 154 -1.06 2.71 -17.96
C ASN A 154 -2.29 3.63 -17.89
N CYS A 155 -3.15 3.63 -18.91
CA CYS A 155 -4.39 4.39 -18.88
C CYS A 155 -5.18 4.08 -17.59
N HIS A 156 -5.58 5.14 -16.90
CA HIS A 156 -6.39 5.08 -15.68
C HIS A 156 -7.85 4.76 -15.96
N LEU A 157 -8.22 4.82 -17.25
CA LEU A 157 -9.49 4.46 -17.82
C LEU A 157 -10.72 5.27 -17.32
N LEU A 158 -10.56 6.15 -16.33
CA LEU A 158 -11.50 7.20 -15.94
C LEU A 158 -11.10 8.53 -16.56
N ALA A 159 -12.09 9.31 -17.00
CA ALA A 159 -11.90 10.68 -17.43
C ALA A 159 -11.40 11.55 -16.25
N ALA A 160 -10.61 12.57 -16.57
CA ALA A 160 -10.25 13.58 -15.58
C ALA A 160 -11.42 14.53 -15.37
N THR A 161 -11.46 15.25 -14.24
CA THR A 161 -12.58 16.17 -13.92
C THR A 161 -12.88 17.17 -15.02
N ASP A 162 -11.84 17.66 -15.70
CA ASP A 162 -11.94 18.74 -16.69
C ASP A 162 -11.68 18.25 -18.13
N SER A 163 -11.62 16.93 -18.36
CA SER A 163 -11.21 16.36 -19.64
C SER A 163 -11.71 14.93 -19.82
N ALA A 164 -12.29 14.65 -21.00
CA ALA A 164 -12.72 13.31 -21.41
C ALA A 164 -11.59 12.25 -21.43
N ILE A 165 -10.32 12.69 -21.32
CA ILE A 165 -9.13 11.86 -21.37
C ILE A 165 -8.40 11.91 -20.01
N CYS A 166 -7.93 10.75 -19.54
CA CYS A 166 -7.13 10.64 -18.32
C CYS A 166 -5.74 11.28 -18.46
N VAL A 167 -5.08 11.55 -17.33
CA VAL A 167 -3.76 12.20 -17.28
C VAL A 167 -2.70 11.43 -18.08
N GLU A 168 -2.66 10.10 -17.97
CA GLU A 168 -1.70 9.25 -18.71
C GLU A 168 -1.97 9.21 -20.23
N CYS A 169 -3.23 9.22 -20.63
CA CYS A 169 -3.53 9.33 -22.06
C CYS A 169 -3.23 10.74 -22.57
N LYS A 170 -3.38 11.78 -21.74
CA LYS A 170 -2.97 13.15 -22.10
C LYS A 170 -1.45 13.27 -22.24
N SER A 171 -0.68 12.60 -21.38
CA SER A 171 0.80 12.56 -21.45
C SER A 171 1.33 11.80 -22.67
N LEU A 172 0.49 10.99 -23.31
CA LEU A 172 0.83 10.27 -24.54
C LEU A 172 0.88 11.18 -25.78
N LEU A 173 0.17 12.30 -25.78
CA LEU A 173 0.01 13.16 -26.96
C LEU A 173 1.35 13.62 -27.58
N PRO A 174 2.36 14.10 -26.81
CA PRO A 174 3.66 14.44 -27.37
C PRO A 174 4.36 13.26 -28.06
N ALA A 175 4.21 12.04 -27.54
CA ALA A 175 4.80 10.86 -28.15
C ALA A 175 4.12 10.51 -29.48
N LEU A 176 2.80 10.66 -29.59
CA LEU A 176 2.05 10.50 -30.85
C LEU A 176 2.46 11.56 -31.88
N VAL A 177 2.53 12.83 -31.46
CA VAL A 177 2.98 13.95 -32.32
C VAL A 177 4.40 13.71 -32.84
N MET A 178 5.32 13.30 -31.97
CA MET A 178 6.69 12.98 -32.37
C MET A 178 6.79 11.74 -33.27
N SER A 179 5.94 10.74 -33.04
CA SER A 179 5.86 9.55 -33.89
C SER A 179 5.36 9.89 -35.28
N ARG A 180 4.34 10.76 -35.39
CA ARG A 180 3.87 11.34 -36.66
C ARG A 180 4.97 12.13 -37.36
N TYR A 181 5.64 13.03 -36.65
CA TYR A 181 6.73 13.82 -37.21
C TYR A 181 7.85 12.93 -37.75
N ARG A 182 8.23 11.88 -37.02
CA ARG A 182 9.21 10.89 -37.48
C ARG A 182 8.71 10.15 -38.71
N ALA A 183 7.46 9.67 -38.71
CA ALA A 183 6.85 8.96 -39.84
C ALA A 183 6.87 9.81 -41.13
N THR A 184 6.47 11.08 -41.03
CA THR A 184 6.47 12.03 -42.16
C THR A 184 7.89 12.36 -42.67
N LYS A 185 8.90 12.36 -41.78
CA LYS A 185 10.31 12.52 -42.18
C LYS A 185 10.91 11.23 -42.73
N THR A 186 10.60 10.06 -42.18
CA THR A 186 11.08 8.77 -42.69
C THR A 186 10.53 8.46 -44.09
N GLY A 187 9.29 8.88 -44.41
CA GLY A 187 8.77 8.81 -45.77
C GLY A 187 9.55 9.66 -46.78
N LYS A 188 10.10 10.80 -46.34
CA LYS A 188 11.02 11.64 -47.15
C LYS A 188 12.48 11.16 -47.10
N SER A 189 12.89 10.45 -46.04
CA SER A 189 14.25 9.93 -45.84
C SER A 189 14.50 8.55 -46.43
N ALA A 190 13.47 7.77 -46.78
CA ALA A 190 13.66 6.53 -47.55
C ALA A 190 14.17 6.82 -48.98
N ALA A 191 13.76 7.94 -49.58
CA ALA A 191 14.34 8.46 -50.83
C ALA A 191 15.74 9.07 -50.62
N ASN A 192 16.02 9.63 -49.44
CA ASN A 192 17.33 10.17 -49.05
C ASN A 192 18.10 9.19 -48.15
N LYS A 193 18.30 7.95 -48.63
CA LYS A 193 19.09 6.95 -47.92
C LYS A 193 20.58 7.37 -47.94
N VAL A 194 20.97 8.10 -46.88
CA VAL A 194 22.30 8.14 -46.25
C VAL A 194 23.48 8.47 -47.18
N ILE A 195 23.84 9.75 -47.27
CA ILE A 195 25.27 10.11 -47.26
C ILE A 195 25.66 10.07 -45.78
N HIS A 196 26.37 9.03 -45.34
CA HIS A 196 27.12 9.13 -44.11
C HIS A 196 28.13 10.27 -44.35
N ALA A 197 27.87 11.46 -43.82
CA ALA A 197 28.92 12.45 -43.68
C ALA A 197 29.92 11.84 -42.68
N TYR A 198 30.94 11.17 -43.21
CA TYR A 198 32.02 10.60 -42.41
C TYR A 198 32.60 11.76 -41.61
N LYS A 199 32.48 11.69 -40.28
CA LYS A 199 33.11 12.67 -39.41
C LYS A 199 34.60 12.62 -39.66
N THR A 200 35.23 13.78 -39.75
CA THR A 200 36.68 13.82 -39.91
C THR A 200 37.34 13.23 -38.67
N LYS A 201 38.59 12.75 -38.81
CA LYS A 201 39.38 12.23 -37.69
C LYS A 201 39.46 13.25 -36.54
N GLU A 202 39.53 14.54 -36.86
CA GLU A 202 39.61 15.64 -35.91
C GLU A 202 38.30 15.82 -35.11
N GLU A 203 37.15 15.74 -35.78
CA GLU A 203 35.84 15.80 -35.12
C GLU A 203 35.63 14.63 -34.17
N LEU A 204 36.07 13.43 -34.57
CA LEU A 204 36.00 12.24 -33.73
C LEU A 204 36.92 12.37 -32.51
N GLN A 205 38.16 12.85 -32.72
CA GLN A 205 39.10 13.08 -31.64
C GLN A 205 38.60 14.15 -30.66
N TYR A 206 37.98 15.21 -31.16
CA TYR A 206 37.38 16.25 -30.34
C TYR A 206 36.21 15.71 -29.49
N ALA A 207 35.33 14.91 -30.09
CA ALA A 207 34.22 14.27 -29.38
C ALA A 207 34.74 13.29 -28.30
N LEU A 208 35.77 12.51 -28.61
CA LEU A 208 36.43 11.61 -27.66
C LEU A 208 37.00 12.42 -26.48
N ASN A 209 37.74 13.49 -26.76
CA ASN A 209 38.30 14.36 -25.72
C ASN A 209 37.22 14.99 -24.83
N GLN A 210 36.09 15.42 -25.40
CA GLN A 210 34.96 15.91 -24.61
C GLN A 210 34.37 14.82 -23.71
N ALA A 211 34.16 13.62 -24.24
CA ALA A 211 33.65 12.49 -23.47
C ALA A 211 34.59 12.12 -22.32
N THR A 212 35.89 12.04 -22.58
CA THR A 212 36.92 11.78 -21.55
C THR A 212 36.91 12.85 -20.46
N ARG A 213 36.76 14.13 -20.81
CA ARG A 213 36.65 15.23 -19.82
C ARG A 213 35.41 15.06 -18.95
N LYS A 214 34.25 14.74 -19.54
CA LYS A 214 33.00 14.50 -18.80
C LYS A 214 33.14 13.34 -17.83
N ILE A 215 33.71 12.22 -18.27
CA ILE A 215 33.95 11.05 -17.41
C ILE A 215 34.81 11.42 -16.21
N LYS A 216 35.93 12.12 -16.42
CA LYS A 216 36.81 12.57 -15.33
C LYS A 216 36.09 13.45 -14.31
N VAL A 217 35.16 14.31 -14.74
CA VAL A 217 34.35 15.15 -13.84
C VAL A 217 33.40 14.28 -13.01
N LEU A 218 32.69 13.36 -13.67
CA LEU A 218 31.76 12.44 -13.00
C LEU A 218 32.47 11.54 -11.98
N GLU A 219 33.66 11.05 -12.28
CA GLU A 219 34.47 10.26 -11.34
C GLU A 219 34.86 11.07 -10.10
N ARG A 220 35.24 12.34 -10.26
CA ARG A 220 35.51 13.22 -9.12
C ARG A 220 34.27 13.43 -8.26
N TRP A 221 33.11 13.65 -8.87
CA TRP A 221 31.86 13.82 -8.15
C TRP A 221 31.46 12.55 -7.40
N LYS A 222 31.59 11.38 -8.04
CA LYS A 222 31.40 10.07 -7.39
C LYS A 222 32.30 9.92 -6.16
N LYS A 223 33.59 10.26 -6.28
CA LYS A 223 34.53 10.18 -5.17
C LYS A 223 34.13 11.10 -4.00
N ARG A 224 33.69 12.32 -4.28
CA ARG A 224 33.20 13.26 -3.25
C ARG A 224 31.94 12.74 -2.56
N ALA A 225 30.97 12.25 -3.32
CA ALA A 225 29.73 11.69 -2.78
C ALA A 225 30.01 10.49 -1.86
N LEU A 226 30.94 9.60 -2.26
CA LEU A 226 31.36 8.47 -1.42
C LEU A 226 32.03 8.91 -0.12
N ALA A 227 32.85 9.97 -0.17
CA ALA A 227 33.47 10.53 1.03
C ALA A 227 32.42 11.11 1.99
N GLN A 228 31.45 11.88 1.47
CA GLN A 228 30.34 12.41 2.27
C GLN A 228 29.50 11.29 2.90
N LEU A 229 29.19 10.25 2.13
CA LEU A 229 28.45 9.09 2.63
C LEU A 229 29.18 8.38 3.77
N LYS A 230 30.52 8.31 3.72
CA LYS A 230 31.33 7.76 4.83
C LYS A 230 31.22 8.62 6.08
N THR A 231 31.34 9.96 5.95
CA THR A 231 31.19 10.89 7.07
C THR A 231 29.81 10.80 7.70
N LEU A 232 28.75 10.84 6.88
CA LEU A 232 27.38 10.79 7.36
C LEU A 232 27.06 9.47 8.07
N LYS A 233 27.58 8.33 7.57
CA LYS A 233 27.47 7.05 8.28
C LYS A 233 28.14 7.07 9.65
N ALA A 234 29.30 7.71 9.77
CA ALA A 234 29.99 7.86 11.05
C ALA A 234 29.19 8.75 12.02
N GLU A 235 28.59 9.83 11.52
CA GLU A 235 27.73 10.72 12.32
C GLU A 235 26.48 9.99 12.83
N VAL A 236 25.78 9.26 11.96
CA VAL A 236 24.61 8.45 12.37
C VAL A 236 25.00 7.40 13.42
N CYS A 237 26.16 6.76 13.26
CA CYS A 237 26.68 5.83 14.26
C CYS A 237 26.91 6.52 15.62
N ASN A 238 27.55 7.70 15.61
CA ASN A 238 27.79 8.50 16.80
C ASN A 238 26.48 8.91 17.49
N ILE A 239 25.49 9.39 16.72
CA ILE A 239 24.17 9.76 17.23
C ILE A 239 23.48 8.56 17.87
N ARG A 240 23.53 7.38 17.24
CA ARG A 240 22.96 6.15 17.81
C ARG A 240 23.63 5.76 19.13
N LEU A 241 24.96 5.89 19.23
CA LEU A 241 25.68 5.64 20.48
C LEU A 241 25.27 6.64 21.57
N LYS A 242 25.19 7.94 21.25
CA LYS A 242 24.72 8.98 22.17
C LYS A 242 23.28 8.74 22.63
N LEU A 243 22.40 8.32 21.73
CA LEU A 243 21.01 8.00 22.05
C LEU A 243 20.90 6.76 22.94
N ALA A 244 21.71 5.72 22.69
CA ALA A 244 21.77 4.54 23.54
C ALA A 244 22.27 4.88 24.95
N GLU A 245 23.26 5.77 25.07
CA GLU A 245 23.78 6.22 26.36
C GLU A 245 22.77 7.08 27.12
N ALA A 246 22.10 8.01 26.43
CA ALA A 246 21.01 8.78 26.98
C ALA A 246 19.87 7.85 27.45
N ALA A 247 19.44 6.89 26.63
CA ALA A 247 18.37 5.96 26.98
C ALA A 247 18.66 5.14 28.26
N LYS A 248 19.92 4.72 28.48
CA LYS A 248 20.33 4.02 29.70
C LYS A 248 20.23 4.89 30.95
N THR A 249 20.51 6.18 30.82
CA THR A 249 20.57 7.12 31.95
C THR A 249 19.22 7.79 32.23
N THR A 250 18.37 8.02 31.23
CA THR A 250 17.27 8.99 31.35
C THR A 250 15.97 8.54 32.02
N THR A 251 15.58 7.26 32.07
CA THR A 251 14.28 6.91 32.71
C THR A 251 14.41 6.64 34.20
N LEU A 252 15.34 5.77 34.60
CA LEU A 252 15.43 5.34 36.00
C LEU A 252 16.14 6.38 36.88
N GLN A 253 17.25 6.96 36.43
CA GLN A 253 17.98 7.97 37.21
C GLN A 253 17.20 9.28 37.30
N HIS A 254 16.44 9.65 36.27
CA HIS A 254 15.60 10.85 36.29
C HIS A 254 14.41 10.69 37.25
N LEU A 255 13.73 9.53 37.24
CA LEU A 255 12.68 9.22 38.23
C LEU A 255 13.25 9.21 39.65
N MET A 256 14.42 8.61 39.85
CA MET A 256 15.09 8.59 41.15
C MET A 256 15.57 9.96 41.62
N LYS A 257 16.07 10.82 40.73
CA LYS A 257 16.60 12.15 41.06
C LYS A 257 15.48 13.16 41.39
N ASN A 258 14.29 12.98 40.82
CA ASN A 258 13.17 13.90 41.00
C ASN A 258 12.19 13.49 42.11
N MET A 259 12.35 12.31 42.72
CA MET A 259 11.59 11.93 43.91
C MET A 259 12.14 12.66 45.14
N LYS A 260 11.28 13.43 45.82
CA LYS A 260 11.63 14.22 47.02
C LYS A 260 11.83 13.39 48.29
N THR A 261 11.43 12.12 48.31
CA THR A 261 11.49 11.24 49.48
C THR A 261 12.47 10.09 49.26
N PRO A 262 13.32 9.76 50.26
CA PRO A 262 14.19 8.59 50.17
C PRO A 262 13.33 7.32 50.05
N MET A 263 13.57 6.54 49.00
CA MET A 263 12.84 5.32 48.73
C MET A 263 13.49 4.14 49.46
N ASP A 264 12.65 3.25 49.99
CA ASP A 264 13.11 1.99 50.59
C ASP A 264 13.96 1.17 49.59
N PRO A 265 15.09 0.57 50.02
CA PRO A 265 15.96 -0.20 49.14
C PRO A 265 15.24 -1.34 48.38
N LYS A 266 14.26 -2.02 48.99
CA LYS A 266 13.52 -3.11 48.34
C LYS A 266 12.54 -2.59 47.31
N ALA A 267 11.87 -1.47 47.60
CA ALA A 267 11.02 -0.79 46.62
C ALA A 267 11.83 -0.32 45.40
N LYS A 268 13.04 0.19 45.63
CA LYS A 268 13.99 0.57 44.57
C LYS A 268 14.36 -0.62 43.67
N LEU A 269 14.76 -1.73 44.27
CA LEU A 269 15.12 -2.96 43.56
C LEU A 269 13.96 -3.51 42.72
N THR A 270 12.75 -3.46 43.27
CA THR A 270 11.53 -3.92 42.59
C THR A 270 11.26 -3.08 41.34
N LEU A 271 11.31 -1.75 41.46
CA LEU A 271 11.10 -0.83 40.33
C LEU A 271 12.19 -0.96 39.26
N GLN A 272 13.44 -1.14 39.66
CA GLN A 272 14.55 -1.41 38.74
C GLN A 272 14.29 -2.67 37.92
N THR A 273 13.83 -3.73 38.57
CA THR A 273 13.55 -5.00 37.90
C THR A 273 12.34 -4.91 36.96
N ILE A 274 11.29 -4.19 37.35
CA ILE A 274 10.10 -3.93 36.50
C ILE A 274 10.49 -3.11 35.25
N LEU A 275 11.26 -2.04 35.43
CA LEU A 275 11.69 -1.19 34.32
C LEU A 275 12.64 -1.95 33.37
N ALA A 276 13.59 -2.73 33.92
CA ALA A 276 14.43 -3.61 33.13
C ALA A 276 13.58 -4.62 32.33
N ARG A 277 12.49 -5.13 32.91
CA ARG A 277 11.57 -6.05 32.23
C ARG A 277 10.86 -5.41 31.05
N ALA A 278 10.43 -4.16 31.20
CA ALA A 278 9.72 -3.40 30.19
C ALA A 278 10.61 -2.99 29.01
N GLN A 279 11.92 -2.79 29.25
CA GLN A 279 12.88 -2.37 28.22
C GLN A 279 13.31 -3.51 27.26
N VAL A 280 13.17 -4.78 27.66
CA VAL A 280 13.63 -5.92 26.85
C VAL A 280 12.50 -6.45 25.96
N GLN A 281 12.79 -6.60 24.66
CA GLN A 281 11.84 -7.14 23.67
C GLN A 281 11.55 -8.63 23.90
N SER A 282 12.59 -9.43 24.21
CA SER A 282 12.43 -10.84 24.55
C SER A 282 12.01 -11.01 26.01
N LYS A 283 11.02 -11.87 26.21
CA LYS A 283 10.46 -12.16 27.54
C LYS A 283 11.20 -13.29 28.28
N HIS A 284 12.17 -13.91 27.63
CA HIS A 284 12.92 -15.06 28.12
C HIS A 284 14.39 -14.70 28.37
N GLY A 285 15.02 -15.36 29.36
CA GLY A 285 16.46 -15.19 29.63
C GLY A 285 16.85 -13.90 30.36
N MET A 286 15.92 -13.28 31.09
CA MET A 286 16.21 -12.10 31.91
C MET A 286 17.18 -12.47 33.05
N ARG A 287 18.19 -11.62 33.28
CA ARG A 287 19.09 -11.73 34.44
C ARG A 287 18.50 -10.95 35.60
N TYR A 288 18.45 -11.58 36.76
CA TYR A 288 17.95 -10.99 38.00
C TYR A 288 19.11 -10.75 38.97
N GLU A 289 19.00 -9.71 39.79
CA GLU A 289 19.92 -9.48 40.90
C GLU A 289 19.68 -10.52 42.01
N ALA A 290 20.74 -10.88 42.74
CA ALA A 290 20.68 -11.92 43.76
C ALA A 290 19.65 -11.63 44.87
N GLU A 291 19.53 -10.36 45.27
CA GLU A 291 18.57 -9.90 46.27
C GLU A 291 17.12 -10.09 45.81
N TRP A 292 16.84 -9.84 44.52
CA TRP A 292 15.50 -10.05 43.95
C TRP A 292 15.14 -11.54 43.89
N LEU A 293 16.11 -12.39 43.55
CA LEU A 293 15.92 -13.84 43.56
C LEU A 293 15.60 -14.35 44.97
N LEU A 294 16.27 -13.82 46.00
CA LEU A 294 15.99 -14.19 47.38
C LEU A 294 14.56 -13.82 47.79
N GLU A 295 14.08 -12.62 47.46
CA GLU A 295 12.70 -12.20 47.76
C GLU A 295 11.66 -13.04 47.00
N CYS A 296 11.93 -13.38 45.74
CA CYS A 296 11.08 -14.28 44.96
C CYS A 296 11.03 -15.70 45.56
N LEU A 297 12.15 -16.20 46.07
CA LEU A 297 12.22 -17.49 46.77
C LEU A 297 11.41 -17.45 48.06
N LEU A 298 11.56 -16.40 48.87
CA LEU A 298 10.78 -16.20 50.10
C LEU A 298 9.28 -16.11 49.82
N LEU A 299 8.88 -15.41 48.76
CA LEU A 299 7.49 -15.33 48.31
C LEU A 299 6.94 -16.72 47.95
N ARG A 300 7.72 -17.52 47.23
CA ARG A 300 7.33 -18.88 46.84
C ARG A 300 7.25 -19.84 48.04
N ILE A 301 8.20 -19.75 48.98
CA ILE A 301 8.18 -20.53 50.22
C ILE A 301 6.92 -20.21 51.03
N LYS A 302 6.53 -18.93 51.12
CA LYS A 302 5.32 -18.52 51.83
C LYS A 302 4.04 -18.96 51.14
N SER A 303 3.97 -18.88 49.81
CA SER A 303 2.82 -19.38 49.05
C SER A 303 3.16 -19.59 47.58
N VAL A 304 3.22 -20.87 47.19
CA VAL A 304 3.41 -21.26 45.78
C VAL A 304 2.24 -20.79 44.91
N ALA A 305 1.00 -20.88 45.42
CA ALA A 305 -0.19 -20.47 44.70
C ALA A 305 -0.20 -18.97 44.40
N ALA A 306 0.18 -18.13 45.39
CA ALA A 306 0.28 -16.69 45.19
C ALA A 306 1.39 -16.33 44.19
N TYR A 307 2.56 -16.98 44.29
CA TYR A 307 3.67 -16.78 43.36
C TYR A 307 3.25 -17.06 41.91
N GLU A 308 2.63 -18.22 41.65
CA GLU A 308 2.18 -18.59 40.30
C GLU A 308 1.04 -17.70 39.79
N HIS A 309 0.14 -17.23 40.68
CA HIS A 309 -0.91 -16.31 40.31
C HIS A 309 -0.35 -14.94 39.86
N ILE A 310 0.53 -14.33 40.66
CA ILE A 310 1.18 -13.04 40.36
C ILE A 310 2.00 -13.14 39.07
N ARG A 311 2.73 -14.25 38.90
CA ARG A 311 3.52 -14.53 37.70
C ARG A 311 2.66 -14.66 36.45
N ARG A 312 1.56 -15.42 36.52
CA ARG A 312 0.64 -15.64 35.40
C ARG A 312 -0.02 -14.35 34.95
N LEU A 313 -0.42 -13.51 35.90
CA LEU A 313 -0.97 -12.18 35.64
C LEU A 313 0.10 -11.16 35.21
N LYS A 314 1.39 -11.50 35.27
CA LYS A 314 2.53 -10.65 34.89
C LYS A 314 2.56 -9.33 35.68
N LEU A 315 2.06 -9.34 36.91
CA LEU A 315 2.07 -8.18 37.81
C LEU A 315 3.50 -7.83 38.23
N LEU A 316 4.34 -8.85 38.42
CA LEU A 316 5.76 -8.71 38.73
C LEU A 316 6.63 -9.57 37.80
N PRO A 317 7.87 -9.15 37.51
CA PRO A 317 8.83 -9.92 36.74
C PRO A 317 9.40 -11.08 37.57
N LEU A 318 8.60 -12.13 37.74
CA LEU A 318 8.97 -13.31 38.52
C LEU A 318 9.68 -14.37 37.63
N PRO A 319 10.76 -15.01 38.12
CA PRO A 319 11.46 -16.09 37.40
C PRO A 319 10.59 -17.30 37.09
N SER A 320 10.85 -17.92 35.94
CA SER A 320 10.07 -19.07 35.45
C SER A 320 10.47 -20.42 36.04
N CYS A 321 11.76 -20.55 36.37
CA CYS A 321 12.36 -21.70 37.02
C CYS A 321 13.05 -21.18 38.28
N MET A 322 12.46 -21.47 39.43
CA MET A 322 13.16 -21.58 40.71
C MET A 322 12.94 -22.98 41.24
#